data_AF-A0A0Q4H9B1-F1
#
_entry.id   AF-A0A0Q4H9B1-F1
#
_cell.length_a   1.000
_cell.length_b   1.000
_cell.length_c   1.000
_cell.angle_alpha   90.00
_cell.angle_beta   90.00
_cell.angle_gamma   90.00
#
_symmetry.space_group_name_H-M   'P 1'
#
loop_
_entity.id
_entity.type
_entity.pdbx_description
1 polymer ?
#
loop_
_entity_poly.entity_id
_entity_poly.type
_entity_poly.pdbx_seq_one_letter_code
_entity_poly.pdbx_strand_id
1 'polypeptide(L)'
;MIAFEGREPYESHEDLAMFDGRLGSEEVFVVYFFRSDRLTRGEYTVNADFDDGDKALKTRKKLLRTLIEQYGQPAKDKRRWNDDFHKGDPEQLGWALESGDVEFITTWHRADAEITLRLVDDSGMELKLEYCSPEHLGAQPSTPLSALL
;
A
#
# COMPACT_ATOMS: atom_id res chain seq x y z
N MET A 1 -25.09 3.91 6.37
CA MET A 1 -24.03 4.89 6.09
C MET A 1 -22.79 4.43 6.84
N ILE A 2 -21.77 3.95 6.12
CA ILE A 2 -20.51 3.55 6.73
C ILE A 2 -19.73 4.84 6.99
N ALA A 3 -19.92 5.43 8.17
CA ALA A 3 -19.09 6.52 8.63
C ALA A 3 -17.76 5.93 9.12
N PHE A 4 -16.65 6.41 8.57
CA PHE A 4 -15.32 5.98 8.97
C PHE A 4 -14.58 7.17 9.55
N GLU A 5 -14.17 7.07 10.82
CA GLU A 5 -13.42 8.13 11.51
C GLU A 5 -14.10 9.52 11.50
N GLY A 6 -15.44 9.55 11.45
CA GLY A 6 -16.20 10.81 11.40
C GLY A 6 -16.07 11.57 10.07
N ARG A 7 -15.49 10.95 9.04
CA ARG A 7 -15.46 11.47 7.68
C ARG A 7 -16.51 10.74 6.83
N GLU A 8 -17.16 11.51 5.96
CA GLU A 8 -18.00 10.92 4.91
C GLU A 8 -17.10 10.50 3.74
N PRO A 9 -17.31 9.30 3.19
CA PRO A 9 -16.63 8.91 1.96
C PRO A 9 -17.09 9.83 0.82
N TYR A 10 -16.19 10.16 -0.10
CA TYR A 10 -16.61 10.85 -1.32
C TYR A 10 -17.36 9.90 -2.27
N GLU A 11 -17.12 8.59 -2.15
CA GLU A 11 -17.86 7.55 -2.85
C GLU A 11 -18.02 6.30 -1.98
N SER A 12 -19.23 5.74 -1.95
CA SER A 12 -19.50 4.48 -1.26
C SER A 12 -20.52 3.63 -2.02
N HIS A 13 -20.26 2.34 -2.07
CA HIS A 13 -21.21 1.31 -2.51
C HIS A 13 -21.44 0.32 -1.35
N GLU A 14 -22.26 -0.71 -1.57
CA GLU A 14 -22.57 -1.71 -0.53
C GLU A 14 -21.31 -2.36 0.07
N ASP A 15 -20.34 -2.68 -0.78
CA ASP A 15 -19.14 -3.43 -0.39
C ASP A 15 -17.86 -2.59 -0.34
N LEU A 16 -17.92 -1.28 -0.60
CA LEU A 16 -16.73 -0.43 -0.57
C LEU A 16 -17.01 1.01 -0.16
N ALA A 17 -15.99 1.66 0.39
CA ALA A 17 -16.00 3.10 0.68
C ALA A 17 -14.64 3.72 0.36
N MET A 18 -14.68 4.92 -0.24
CA MET A 18 -13.51 5.63 -0.74
C MET A 18 -13.34 6.98 -0.02
N PHE A 19 -12.09 7.28 0.34
CA PHE A 19 -11.72 8.48 1.09
C PHE A 19 -10.42 9.07 0.57
N ASP A 20 -10.26 10.38 0.73
CA ASP A 20 -8.94 11.00 0.71
C ASP A 20 -8.28 10.81 2.07
N GLY A 21 -7.00 10.45 2.06
CA GLY A 21 -6.23 10.17 3.25
C GLY A 21 -4.80 10.68 3.17
N ARG A 22 -4.03 10.35 4.21
CA ARG A 22 -2.58 10.62 4.25
C ARG A 22 -1.83 9.42 4.80
N LEU A 23 -0.66 9.16 4.24
CA LEU A 23 0.31 8.19 4.75
C LEU A 23 1.61 8.94 5.05
N GLY A 24 1.75 9.43 6.29
CA GLY A 24 2.82 10.37 6.65
C GLY A 24 2.72 11.68 5.87
N SER A 25 3.71 11.97 5.03
CA SER A 25 3.70 13.18 4.19
C SER A 25 2.87 13.04 2.91
N GLU A 26 2.59 11.81 2.48
CA GLU A 26 1.98 11.54 1.17
C GLU A 26 0.46 11.61 1.25
N GLU A 27 -0.17 12.22 0.25
CA GLU A 27 -1.62 12.13 0.04
C GLU A 27 -1.94 10.78 -0.59
N VAL A 28 -3.05 10.16 -0.16
CA VAL A 28 -3.44 8.83 -0.65
C VAL A 28 -4.94 8.78 -0.96
N PHE A 29 -5.30 7.98 -1.95
CA PHE A 29 -6.64 7.46 -2.11
C PHE A 29 -6.79 6.21 -1.26
N VAL A 30 -7.81 6.19 -0.40
CA VAL A 30 -8.09 5.08 0.50
C VAL A 30 -9.33 4.37 0.03
N VAL A 31 -9.23 3.06 -0.16
CA VAL A 31 -10.38 2.20 -0.47
C VAL A 31 -10.50 1.13 0.61
N TYR A 32 -11.65 1.10 1.27
CA TYR A 32 -12.00 0.05 2.20
C TYR A 32 -12.99 -0.90 1.54
N PHE A 33 -12.71 -2.20 1.64
CA PHE A 33 -13.56 -3.27 1.14
C PHE A 33 -14.22 -3.97 2.31
N PHE A 34 -15.52 -4.18 2.20
CA PHE A 34 -16.35 -4.80 3.22
C PHE A 34 -16.95 -6.11 2.70
N ARG A 35 -17.19 -7.05 3.60
CA ARG A 35 -18.01 -8.23 3.34
C ARG A 35 -18.84 -8.55 4.57
N SER A 36 -20.16 -8.57 4.43
CA SER A 36 -21.09 -8.79 5.54
C SER A 36 -20.82 -7.84 6.72
N ASP A 37 -20.74 -6.53 6.41
CA ASP A 37 -20.52 -5.43 7.37
C ASP A 37 -19.18 -5.51 8.15
N ARG A 38 -18.19 -6.22 7.63
CA ARG A 38 -16.83 -6.30 8.19
C ARG A 38 -15.80 -5.85 7.18
N LEU A 39 -14.85 -5.04 7.62
CA LEU A 39 -13.71 -4.62 6.82
C LEU A 39 -12.78 -5.82 6.60
N THR A 40 -12.53 -6.15 5.33
CA THR A 40 -11.68 -7.28 4.93
C THR A 40 -10.35 -6.80 4.35
N ARG A 41 -10.37 -5.66 3.66
CA ARG A 41 -9.20 -5.09 3.02
C ARG A 41 -9.23 -3.56 3.06
N GLY A 42 -8.07 -2.96 3.32
CA GLY A 42 -7.83 -1.54 3.13
C GLY A 42 -6.69 -1.33 2.14
N GLU A 43 -6.92 -0.51 1.13
CA GLU A 43 -5.92 -0.12 0.14
C GLU A 43 -5.65 1.38 0.25
N TYR A 44 -4.38 1.75 0.34
CA TYR A 44 -3.92 3.14 0.39
C TYR A 44 -2.97 3.35 -0.78
N THR A 45 -3.46 3.99 -1.83
CA THR A 45 -2.69 4.29 -3.05
C THR A 45 -2.18 5.71 -2.99
N VAL A 46 -0.87 5.90 -3.09
CA VAL A 46 -0.26 7.24 -3.11
C VAL A 46 -0.80 8.04 -4.31
N ASN A 47 -1.38 9.20 -4.03
CA ASN A 47 -1.85 10.14 -5.04
C ASN A 47 -0.67 10.99 -5.52
N ALA A 48 0.21 10.36 -6.30
CA ALA A 48 1.33 11.04 -6.92
C ALA A 48 1.43 10.60 -8.39
N ASP A 49 1.67 11.56 -9.26
CA ASP A 49 2.13 11.28 -10.60
C ASP A 49 3.63 10.94 -10.54
N PHE A 50 3.92 9.65 -10.69
CA PHE A 50 5.28 9.13 -10.78
C PHE A 50 5.70 9.12 -12.25
N ASP A 51 6.29 10.23 -12.66
CA ASP A 51 6.90 10.45 -13.98
C ASP A 51 8.38 10.02 -14.05
N ASP A 52 8.92 9.56 -12.91
CA ASP A 52 10.31 9.18 -12.70
C ASP A 52 10.40 8.05 -11.66
N GLY A 53 11.03 6.94 -12.05
CA GLY A 53 11.24 5.77 -11.22
C GLY A 53 12.08 6.06 -9.98
N ASP A 54 13.06 6.94 -10.06
CA ASP A 54 13.87 7.33 -8.89
C ASP A 54 13.05 8.11 -7.87
N LYS A 55 12.13 8.97 -8.34
CA LYS A 55 11.16 9.66 -7.48
C LYS A 55 10.24 8.65 -6.80
N ALA A 56 9.73 7.65 -7.52
CA ALA A 56 8.91 6.57 -6.96
C ALA A 56 9.67 5.74 -5.91
N LEU A 57 10.91 5.34 -6.20
CA LEU A 57 11.78 4.60 -5.28
C LEU A 57 12.08 5.40 -4.02
N LYS A 58 12.31 6.72 -4.15
CA LYS A 58 12.54 7.61 -3.01
C LYS A 58 11.29 7.73 -2.13
N THR A 59 10.11 7.86 -2.71
CA THR A 59 8.85 7.90 -1.95
C THR A 59 8.59 6.57 -1.24
N ARG A 60 8.75 5.43 -1.93
CA ARG A 60 8.69 4.11 -1.30
C ARG A 60 9.66 4.00 -0.13
N LYS A 61 10.92 4.44 -0.28
CA LYS A 61 11.92 4.37 0.80
C LYS A 61 11.51 5.18 2.02
N LYS A 62 10.90 6.36 1.84
CA LYS A 62 10.38 7.16 2.95
C LYS A 62 9.25 6.44 3.67
N LEU A 63 8.26 5.94 2.92
CA LEU A 63 7.11 5.23 3.50
C LEU A 63 7.55 3.94 4.20
N LEU A 64 8.45 3.18 3.60
CA LEU A 64 9.02 1.97 4.20
C LEU A 64 9.66 2.27 5.55
N ARG A 65 10.42 3.37 5.67
CA ARG A 65 11.00 3.77 6.96
C ARG A 65 9.91 4.06 8.01
N THR A 66 8.88 4.83 7.65
CA THR A 66 7.75 5.11 8.54
C THR A 66 7.05 3.82 9.00
N LEU A 67 6.82 2.88 8.07
CA LEU A 67 6.20 1.59 8.38
C LEU A 67 7.10 0.71 9.27
N ILE A 68 8.42 0.77 9.10
CA ILE A 68 9.36 0.06 9.98
C ILE A 68 9.34 0.65 11.39
N GLU A 69 9.25 1.97 11.53
CA GLU A 69 9.12 2.64 12.82
C GLU A 69 7.82 2.24 13.54
N GLN A 70 6.74 2.05 12.79
CA GLN A 70 5.42 1.71 13.31
C GLN A 70 5.22 0.21 13.59
N TYR A 71 5.64 -0.66 12.67
CA TYR A 71 5.36 -2.09 12.69
C TYR A 71 6.58 -2.97 12.99
N GLY A 72 7.76 -2.37 13.12
CA GLY A 72 9.02 -3.09 13.25
C GLY A 72 9.52 -3.64 11.91
N GLN A 73 10.47 -4.58 11.98
CA GLN A 73 11.08 -5.15 10.78
C GLN A 73 10.07 -5.98 9.96
N PRO A 74 10.06 -5.86 8.63
CA PRO A 74 9.18 -6.64 7.78
C PRO A 74 9.55 -8.12 7.84
N ALA A 75 8.55 -8.98 7.66
CA ALA A 75 8.76 -10.42 7.52
C ALA A 75 9.43 -10.75 6.18
N LYS A 76 9.15 -9.96 5.12
CA LYS A 76 9.75 -10.08 3.79
C LYS A 76 9.98 -8.69 3.21
N ASP A 77 11.15 -8.47 2.62
CA ASP A 77 11.43 -7.31 1.77
C ASP A 77 12.16 -7.80 0.52
N LYS A 78 11.47 -7.79 -0.63
CA LYS A 78 11.97 -8.41 -1.86
C LYS A 78 11.79 -7.51 -3.07
N ARG A 79 12.74 -7.67 -3.99
CA ARG A 79 12.65 -7.24 -5.39
C ARG A 79 12.31 -8.47 -6.21
N ARG A 80 11.21 -8.44 -6.94
CA ARG A 80 10.89 -9.48 -7.91
C ARG A 80 11.18 -8.92 -9.30
N TRP A 81 12.09 -9.58 -9.97
CA TRP A 81 12.44 -9.29 -11.35
C TRP A 81 11.55 -10.12 -12.28
N ASN A 82 10.87 -9.43 -13.20
CA ASN A 82 10.11 -10.03 -14.29
C ASN A 82 11.02 -10.26 -15.51
N ASP A 83 12.06 -9.43 -15.66
CA ASP A 83 13.15 -9.57 -16.63
C ASP A 83 14.50 -9.37 -15.93
N ASP A 84 15.55 -10.00 -16.44
CA ASP A 84 16.91 -9.92 -15.90
C ASP A 84 17.77 -8.85 -16.62
N PHE A 85 17.27 -8.17 -17.67
CA PHE A 85 18.02 -7.21 -18.49
C PHE A 85 18.73 -6.11 -17.68
N HIS A 86 18.02 -5.50 -16.72
CA HIS A 86 18.55 -4.46 -15.84
C HIS A 86 19.05 -5.00 -14.48
N LYS A 87 19.04 -6.33 -14.29
CA LYS A 87 19.31 -6.94 -12.98
C LYS A 87 20.79 -6.89 -12.64
N GLY A 88 21.08 -6.36 -11.45
CA GLY A 88 22.44 -6.26 -10.92
C GLY A 88 23.09 -4.91 -11.15
N ASP A 89 22.41 -3.99 -11.83
CA ASP A 89 22.82 -2.58 -11.94
C ASP A 89 21.93 -1.70 -11.05
N PRO A 90 22.43 -1.24 -9.89
CA PRO A 90 21.66 -0.36 -9.00
C PRO A 90 21.33 1.00 -9.59
N GLU A 91 22.12 1.50 -10.55
CA GLU A 91 21.90 2.82 -11.16
C GLU A 91 20.73 2.80 -12.16
N GLN A 92 20.37 1.63 -12.67
CA GLN A 92 19.26 1.45 -13.62
C GLN A 92 17.96 1.01 -12.94
N LEU A 93 17.90 1.07 -11.61
CA LEU A 93 16.76 0.53 -10.88
C LEU A 93 15.46 1.34 -11.10
N GLY A 94 15.57 2.66 -11.28
CA GLY A 94 14.45 3.52 -11.66
C GLY A 94 13.88 3.13 -13.03
N TRP A 95 14.75 2.99 -14.03
CA TRP A 95 14.35 2.56 -15.38
C TRP A 95 13.80 1.13 -15.42
N ALA A 96 14.37 0.22 -14.63
CA ALA A 96 13.86 -1.14 -14.50
C ALA A 96 12.42 -1.14 -13.94
N LEU A 97 12.11 -0.22 -13.02
CA LEU A 97 10.76 -0.06 -12.50
C LEU A 97 9.83 0.48 -13.58
N GLU A 98 10.21 1.58 -14.25
CA GLU A 98 9.45 2.19 -15.35
C GLU A 98 9.18 1.24 -16.52
N SER A 99 10.08 0.28 -16.74
CA SER A 99 9.94 -0.72 -17.80
C SER A 99 9.08 -1.93 -17.37
N GLY A 100 8.65 -1.99 -16.11
CA GLY A 100 7.92 -3.14 -15.55
C GLY A 100 8.80 -4.36 -15.24
N ASP A 101 10.13 -4.22 -15.36
CA ASP A 101 11.08 -5.32 -15.16
C ASP A 101 11.26 -5.69 -13.70
N VAL A 102 10.96 -4.77 -12.78
CA VAL A 102 11.07 -5.03 -11.34
C VAL A 102 9.85 -4.49 -10.58
N GLU A 103 9.36 -5.30 -9.65
CA GLU A 103 8.43 -4.87 -8.61
C GLU A 103 9.06 -5.00 -7.23
N PHE A 104 8.69 -4.11 -6.33
CA PHE A 104 9.12 -4.14 -4.93
C PHE A 104 7.96 -4.52 -4.04
N ILE A 105 8.16 -5.52 -3.19
CA ILE A 105 7.14 -6.03 -2.28
C ILE A 105 7.76 -6.17 -0.89
N THR A 106 7.18 -5.47 0.07
CA THR A 106 7.52 -5.60 1.49
C THR A 106 6.29 -6.01 2.27
N THR A 107 6.40 -7.03 3.11
CA THR A 107 5.28 -7.61 3.85
C THR A 107 5.57 -7.74 5.34
N TRP A 108 4.61 -7.37 6.17
CA TRP A 108 4.55 -7.64 7.61
C TRP A 108 3.42 -8.63 7.89
N HIS A 109 3.68 -9.57 8.79
CA HIS A 109 2.66 -10.47 9.31
C HIS A 109 2.37 -10.10 10.76
N ARG A 110 1.12 -9.77 11.04
CA ARG A 110 0.56 -9.59 12.38
C ARG A 110 -0.43 -10.72 12.66
N ALA A 111 -0.84 -10.85 13.93
CA ALA A 111 -1.82 -11.86 14.32
C ALA A 111 -3.19 -11.65 13.66
N ASP A 112 -3.53 -10.39 13.37
CA ASP A 112 -4.82 -9.90 12.87
C ASP A 112 -4.80 -9.46 11.41
N ALA A 113 -3.62 -9.43 10.76
CA ALA A 113 -3.48 -9.00 9.37
C ALA A 113 -2.14 -9.29 8.71
N GLU A 114 -2.18 -9.31 7.38
CA GLU A 114 -1.03 -9.09 6.53
C GLU A 114 -1.03 -7.64 6.03
N ILE A 115 0.13 -6.98 6.11
CA ILE A 115 0.34 -5.62 5.59
C ILE A 115 1.36 -5.72 4.47
N THR A 116 1.04 -5.20 3.28
CA THR A 116 1.93 -5.27 2.11
C THR A 116 2.12 -3.89 1.48
N LEU A 117 3.37 -3.42 1.42
CA LEU A 117 3.78 -2.25 0.62
C LEU A 117 4.28 -2.74 -0.74
N ARG A 118 3.65 -2.28 -1.82
CA ARG A 118 4.00 -2.65 -3.19
C ARG A 118 4.29 -1.40 -4.03
N LEU A 119 5.38 -1.45 -4.80
CA LEU A 119 5.68 -0.51 -5.88
C LEU A 119 5.86 -1.31 -7.16
N VAL A 120 5.12 -0.96 -8.20
CA VAL A 120 5.11 -1.65 -9.48
C VAL A 120 4.75 -0.66 -10.59
N ASP A 121 5.24 -0.90 -11.80
CA ASP A 121 4.68 -0.30 -13.01
C ASP A 121 3.93 -1.39 -13.79
N ASP A 122 2.66 -1.11 -14.11
CA ASP A 122 1.80 -1.99 -14.92
C ASP A 122 1.10 -1.18 -16.01
N SER A 123 0.33 -0.17 -15.62
CA SER A 123 -0.27 0.83 -16.52
C SER A 123 0.14 2.24 -16.13
N GLY A 124 1.32 2.38 -15.51
CA GLY A 124 1.76 3.52 -14.73
C GLY A 124 2.25 3.06 -13.34
N MET A 125 3.29 3.73 -12.84
CA MET A 125 3.87 3.44 -11.53
C MET A 125 2.86 3.69 -10.41
N GLU A 126 2.56 2.64 -9.65
CA GLU A 126 1.67 2.67 -8.48
C GLU A 126 2.43 2.27 -7.21
N LEU A 127 2.35 3.13 -6.19
CA LEU A 127 2.81 2.84 -4.83
C LEU A 127 1.61 2.65 -3.91
N LYS A 128 1.42 1.42 -3.42
CA LYS A 128 0.26 1.03 -2.64
C LYS A 128 0.65 0.33 -1.34
N LEU A 129 -0.05 0.68 -0.26
CA LEU A 129 -0.07 -0.07 0.98
C LEU A 129 -1.41 -0.80 1.10
N GLU A 130 -1.36 -2.11 1.32
CA GLU A 130 -2.54 -2.95 1.50
C GLU A 130 -2.54 -3.56 2.90
N TYR A 131 -3.71 -3.59 3.53
CA TYR A 131 -4.01 -4.35 4.73
C TYR A 131 -5.03 -5.43 4.38
N CYS A 132 -4.71 -6.69 4.62
CA CYS A 132 -5.61 -7.81 4.43
C CYS A 132 -5.79 -8.56 5.76
N SER A 133 -7.02 -8.63 6.27
CA SER A 133 -7.32 -9.49 7.42
C SER A 133 -7.37 -10.96 6.97
N PRO A 134 -6.58 -11.88 7.56
CA PRO A 134 -6.70 -13.31 7.30
C PRO A 134 -8.01 -13.90 7.85
N GLU A 135 -8.68 -13.21 8.79
CA GLU A 135 -9.93 -13.68 9.38
C GLU A 135 -11.15 -13.14 8.62
N HIS A 136 -11.70 -13.99 7.76
CA HIS A 136 -13.05 -13.85 7.20
C HIS A 136 -14.16 -14.22 8.21
N LEU A 137 -13.83 -14.32 9.50
CA LEU A 137 -14.72 -14.81 10.57
C LEU A 137 -14.57 -13.92 11.81
N GLY A 138 -15.55 -13.06 12.07
CA GLY A 138 -15.83 -12.60 13.43
C GLY A 138 -15.32 -11.20 13.78
N ALA A 139 -14.08 -10.87 13.47
CA ALA A 139 -13.43 -9.69 14.04
C ALA A 139 -13.62 -8.41 13.19
N GLN A 140 -14.02 -7.33 13.84
CA GLN A 140 -13.87 -5.97 13.34
C GLN A 140 -12.38 -5.60 13.48
N PRO A 141 -11.69 -5.07 12.45
CA PRO A 141 -10.31 -4.62 12.61
C PRO A 141 -10.25 -3.53 13.67
N SER A 142 -9.34 -3.68 14.63
CA SER A 142 -9.35 -2.90 15.86
C SER A 142 -8.92 -1.45 15.65
N THR A 143 -8.20 -1.12 14.57
CA THR A 143 -7.82 0.27 14.26
C THR A 143 -7.36 0.38 12.80
N PRO A 144 -7.95 1.28 11.99
CA PRO A 144 -7.43 1.61 10.66
C PRO A 144 -6.06 2.28 10.70
N LEU A 145 -5.29 2.17 9.62
CA LEU A 145 -3.95 2.76 9.56
C LEU A 145 -3.97 4.30 9.60
N SER A 146 -5.06 4.91 9.11
CA SER A 146 -5.34 6.35 9.20
C SER A 146 -5.47 6.86 10.63
N ALA A 147 -5.84 6.01 11.60
CA ALA A 147 -5.91 6.39 13.00
C ALA A 147 -4.57 6.23 13.75
N LEU A 148 -3.52 5.76 13.07
CA LEU A 148 -2.18 5.55 13.63
C LEU A 148 -1.10 6.46 12.99
N LEU A 149 -1.49 7.34 12.06
CA LEU A 149 -0.64 8.34 11.39
C LEU A 149 -1.20 9.76 11.56
#